data_AF-A0A417JA11-F1
#
_entry.id   AF-A0A417JA11-F1
#
_cell.length_a   1.000
_cell.length_b   1.000
_cell.length_c   1.000
_cell.angle_alpha   90.00
_cell.angle_beta   90.00
_cell.angle_gamma   90.00
#
_symmetry.space_group_name_H-M   'P 1'
#
loop_
_entity.id
_entity.type
_entity.pdbx_description
1 polymer ?
#
loop_
_entity_poly.entity_id
_entity_poly.type
_entity_poly.pdbx_seq_one_letter_code
_entity_poly.pdbx_strand_id
1 'polypeptide(L)'
;MWISADSEKIRYTGRIDWSVPKKTDKRIEVYGDSVSAGEVSEAVDFVGKEDPEHEGGYSNSYYSYGWILARKLGAQIHDIAQGGIALMDGEGWYHEPEQIGMETVWNKVHYNTRLSGMSDWDFSKYIPQVVIVAVGQNDCHPEDYMKEEYCHPQARKWWEHLDT
;
A
#
# COMPACT_ATOMS: atom_id res chain seq x y z
N MET A 1 -37.46 -2.64 6.06
CA MET A 1 -36.08 -2.15 6.30
C MET A 1 -35.61 -1.52 5.01
N TRP A 2 -35.23 -0.24 5.05
CA TRP A 2 -34.57 0.44 3.93
C TRP A 2 -33.23 0.98 4.39
N ILE A 3 -32.26 1.01 3.48
CA ILE A 3 -30.94 1.61 3.67
C ILE A 3 -30.76 2.62 2.53
N SER A 4 -30.34 3.84 2.84
CA SER A 4 -29.92 4.85 1.87
C SER A 4 -28.62 5.47 2.35
N ALA A 5 -27.67 5.74 1.46
CA ALA A 5 -26.44 6.44 1.80
C ALA A 5 -26.32 7.73 1.00
N ASP A 6 -25.69 8.74 1.58
CA ASP A 6 -25.10 9.90 0.89
C ASP A 6 -23.58 9.92 1.16
N SER A 7 -22.88 10.96 0.69
CA SER A 7 -21.43 11.08 0.85
C SER A 7 -20.97 11.25 2.31
N GLU A 8 -21.89 11.52 3.24
CA GLU A 8 -21.57 11.78 4.65
C GLU A 8 -22.10 10.71 5.60
N LYS A 9 -23.23 10.06 5.27
CA LYS A 9 -23.92 9.15 6.20
C LYS A 9 -24.73 8.06 5.51
N ILE A 10 -24.85 6.95 6.23
CA ILE A 10 -25.79 5.87 5.95
C ILE A 10 -27.03 6.06 6.85
N ARG A 11 -28.22 6.11 6.24
CA ARG A 11 -29.52 6.15 6.91
C ARG A 11 -30.24 4.83 6.73
N TYR A 12 -30.96 4.38 7.75
CA TYR A 12 -31.74 3.16 7.63
C TYR A 12 -32.92 3.10 8.60
N THR A 13 -33.87 2.20 8.30
CA THR A 13 -34.98 1.84 9.21
C THR A 13 -34.86 0.41 9.70
N GLY A 14 -34.69 0.26 11.00
CA GLY A 14 -34.56 -1.02 11.69
C GLY A 14 -33.94 -0.84 13.07
N ARG A 15 -33.81 -1.93 13.83
CA ARG A 15 -33.06 -1.94 15.08
C ARG A 15 -31.57 -2.01 14.74
N ILE A 16 -30.80 -1.03 15.22
CA ILE A 16 -29.35 -1.08 15.19
C ILE A 16 -28.87 -1.97 16.35
N ASP A 17 -28.05 -2.96 16.06
CA ASP A 17 -27.14 -3.47 17.09
C ASP A 17 -25.85 -2.65 17.03
N TRP A 18 -25.63 -1.84 18.05
CA TRP A 18 -24.42 -1.02 18.20
C TRP A 18 -23.26 -1.79 18.83
N SER A 19 -23.43 -3.11 19.07
CA SER A 19 -22.35 -3.95 19.56
C SER A 19 -21.18 -3.92 18.58
N VAL A 20 -20.00 -3.60 19.08
CA VAL A 20 -18.78 -3.60 18.29
C VAL A 20 -18.30 -5.04 18.20
N PRO A 21 -18.15 -5.62 16.99
CA PRO A 21 -17.58 -6.95 16.85
C PRO A 21 -16.21 -7.00 17.52
N LYS A 22 -15.97 -8.04 18.34
CA LYS A 22 -14.68 -8.22 19.00
C LYS A 22 -13.59 -8.30 17.94
N LYS A 23 -12.67 -7.33 17.93
CA LYS A 23 -11.50 -7.34 17.06
C LYS A 23 -10.50 -8.39 17.55
N THR A 24 -9.85 -9.05 16.61
CA THR A 24 -8.71 -9.94 16.85
C THR A 24 -7.48 -9.15 17.31
N ASP A 25 -6.65 -9.73 18.18
CA ASP A 25 -5.40 -9.08 18.61
C ASP A 25 -4.25 -9.26 17.61
N LYS A 26 -4.44 -10.13 16.62
CA LYS A 26 -3.49 -10.35 15.51
C LYS A 26 -3.50 -9.14 14.58
N ARG A 27 -2.33 -8.57 14.31
CA ARG A 27 -2.13 -7.33 13.55
C ARG A 27 -0.93 -7.49 12.62
N ILE A 28 -1.15 -7.14 11.35
CA ILE A 28 -0.16 -7.17 10.28
C ILE A 28 -0.05 -5.75 9.73
N GLU A 29 1.16 -5.31 9.46
CA GLU A 29 1.41 -4.05 8.74
C GLU A 29 2.18 -4.35 7.46
N VAL A 30 1.75 -3.78 6.34
CA VAL A 30 2.38 -3.96 5.03
C VAL A 30 2.85 -2.59 4.54
N TYR A 31 4.10 -2.53 4.08
CA TYR A 31 4.67 -1.42 3.34
C TYR A 31 5.02 -1.93 1.95
N GLY A 32 4.41 -1.38 0.90
CA GLY A 32 4.66 -1.89 -0.44
C GLY A 32 4.24 -0.96 -1.58
N ASP A 33 4.25 -1.52 -2.78
CA ASP A 33 3.92 -0.83 -4.02
C ASP A 33 2.54 -1.23 -4.57
N SER A 34 2.35 -1.13 -5.89
CA SER A 34 1.13 -1.49 -6.61
C SER A 34 0.66 -2.92 -6.32
N VAL A 35 1.59 -3.87 -6.15
CA VAL A 35 1.25 -5.27 -5.89
C VAL A 35 0.57 -5.43 -4.54
N SER A 36 1.08 -4.75 -3.51
CA SER A 36 0.48 -4.72 -2.17
C SER A 36 -0.85 -4.00 -2.17
N ALA A 37 -0.97 -2.92 -2.95
CA ALA A 37 -2.23 -2.17 -3.13
C ALA A 37 -3.32 -2.97 -3.85
N GLY A 38 -2.96 -4.09 -4.51
CA GLY A 38 -3.88 -4.90 -5.32
C GLY A 38 -4.21 -4.26 -6.67
N GLU A 39 -3.27 -3.49 -7.21
CA GLU A 39 -3.42 -2.88 -8.52
C GLU A 39 -3.64 -3.95 -9.59
N VAL A 40 -4.58 -3.70 -10.51
CA VAL A 40 -4.89 -4.58 -11.66
C VAL A 40 -5.39 -5.99 -11.29
N SER A 41 -5.64 -6.27 -10.00
CA SER A 41 -6.03 -7.61 -9.51
C SER A 41 -7.35 -8.16 -10.09
N GLU A 42 -8.21 -7.30 -10.65
CA GLU A 42 -9.46 -7.70 -11.30
C GLU A 42 -9.37 -7.79 -12.85
N ALA A 43 -8.22 -7.49 -13.45
CA ALA A 43 -8.03 -7.58 -14.91
C ALA A 43 -7.81 -9.02 -15.39
N VAL A 44 -8.78 -9.90 -15.12
CA VAL A 44 -8.69 -11.35 -15.38
C VAL A 44 -8.44 -11.70 -16.85
N ASP A 45 -8.86 -10.86 -17.80
CA ASP A 45 -8.65 -11.06 -19.24
C ASP A 45 -7.20 -10.74 -19.68
N PHE A 46 -6.40 -10.15 -18.80
CA PHE A 46 -5.03 -9.71 -19.02
C PHE A 46 -3.99 -10.55 -18.25
N VAL A 47 -4.41 -11.67 -17.64
CA VAL A 47 -3.48 -12.59 -16.98
C VAL A 47 -2.38 -13.06 -17.95
N GLY A 48 -1.12 -12.81 -17.58
CA GLY A 48 0.05 -13.16 -18.39
C GLY A 48 0.27 -12.26 -19.62
N LYS A 49 -0.39 -11.09 -19.67
CA LYS A 49 -0.25 -10.07 -20.70
C LYS A 49 0.20 -8.76 -20.05
N GLU A 50 0.48 -7.76 -20.88
CA GLU A 50 0.63 -6.38 -20.40
C GLU A 50 -0.67 -5.88 -19.77
N ASP A 51 -0.54 -5.06 -18.74
CA ASP A 51 -1.68 -4.47 -18.05
C ASP A 51 -2.49 -3.56 -18.99
N PRO A 52 -3.83 -3.56 -18.89
CA PRO A 52 -4.65 -2.69 -19.72
C PRO A 52 -4.49 -1.22 -19.34
N GLU A 53 -4.73 -0.31 -20.28
CA GLU A 53 -4.87 1.11 -19.95
C GLU A 53 -6.09 1.32 -19.04
N HIS A 54 -5.88 1.96 -17.88
CA HIS A 54 -6.90 2.15 -16.87
C HIS A 54 -6.61 3.32 -15.92
N GLU A 55 -7.63 3.78 -15.21
CA GLU A 55 -7.53 4.77 -14.12
C GLU A 55 -7.84 4.13 -12.76
N GLY A 56 -7.38 2.89 -12.54
CA GLY A 56 -7.55 2.15 -11.27
C GLY A 56 -8.84 1.30 -11.19
N GLY A 57 -9.64 1.26 -12.25
CA GLY A 57 -10.90 0.49 -12.30
C GLY A 57 -10.74 -1.03 -12.16
N TYR A 58 -9.52 -1.56 -12.30
CA TYR A 58 -9.19 -2.98 -12.09
C TYR A 58 -8.53 -3.27 -10.74
N SER A 59 -8.33 -2.24 -9.91
CA SER A 59 -7.55 -2.32 -8.67
C SER A 59 -8.46 -2.56 -7.47
N ASN A 60 -8.19 -3.63 -6.73
CA ASN A 60 -8.98 -4.02 -5.57
C ASN A 60 -8.09 -4.62 -4.48
N SER A 61 -7.83 -3.83 -3.44
CA SER A 61 -6.99 -4.26 -2.30
C SER A 61 -7.55 -5.48 -1.59
N TYR A 62 -8.87 -5.75 -1.66
CA TYR A 62 -9.43 -6.98 -1.10
C TYR A 62 -8.80 -8.24 -1.71
N TYR A 63 -8.36 -8.20 -2.97
CA TYR A 63 -7.67 -9.29 -3.65
C TYR A 63 -6.14 -9.21 -3.58
N SER A 64 -5.56 -8.22 -2.89
CA SER A 64 -4.12 -8.18 -2.66
C SER A 64 -3.67 -9.29 -1.70
N TYR A 65 -2.40 -9.69 -1.82
CA TYR A 65 -1.86 -10.79 -1.03
C TYR A 65 -1.88 -10.48 0.48
N GLY A 66 -1.65 -9.21 0.87
CA GLY A 66 -1.69 -8.77 2.26
C GLY A 66 -3.07 -8.93 2.87
N TRP A 67 -4.11 -8.48 2.16
CA TRP A 67 -5.49 -8.63 2.59
C TRP A 67 -5.95 -10.09 2.63
N ILE A 68 -5.55 -10.91 1.66
CA ILE A 68 -5.83 -12.36 1.67
C ILE A 68 -5.16 -13.04 2.88
N LEU A 69 -3.90 -12.70 3.16
CA LEU A 69 -3.15 -13.23 4.31
C LEU A 69 -3.85 -12.87 5.63
N ALA A 70 -4.22 -11.61 5.81
CA ALA A 70 -4.89 -11.13 7.01
C ALA A 70 -6.21 -11.87 7.25
N ARG A 71 -7.02 -12.07 6.20
CA ARG A 71 -8.26 -12.84 6.30
C ARG A 71 -8.02 -14.31 6.66
N LYS A 72 -7.01 -14.95 6.04
CA LYS A 72 -6.66 -16.35 6.33
C LYS A 72 -6.18 -16.55 7.77
N LEU A 73 -5.51 -15.55 8.34
CA LEU A 73 -5.00 -15.61 9.72
C LEU A 73 -6.00 -15.09 10.76
N GLY A 74 -7.15 -14.55 10.34
CA GLY A 74 -8.06 -13.85 11.22
C GLY A 74 -7.35 -12.69 11.93
N ALA A 75 -6.61 -11.89 11.17
CA ALA A 75 -5.83 -10.75 11.61
C ALA A 75 -6.41 -9.43 11.08
N GLN A 76 -6.16 -8.35 11.81
CA GLN A 76 -6.29 -7.00 11.28
C GLN A 76 -5.08 -6.71 10.37
N ILE A 77 -5.25 -5.76 9.45
CA ILE A 77 -4.19 -5.31 8.57
C ILE A 77 -4.21 -3.78 8.44
N HIS A 78 -3.03 -3.17 8.47
CA HIS A 78 -2.76 -1.86 7.91
C HIS A 78 -1.91 -2.05 6.65
N ASP A 79 -2.35 -1.50 5.53
CA ASP A 79 -1.72 -1.67 4.22
C ASP A 79 -1.32 -0.29 3.69
N ILE A 80 -0.04 0.04 3.85
CA ILE A 80 0.59 1.27 3.41
C ILE A 80 1.26 0.96 2.07
N ALA A 81 0.45 0.99 1.02
CA ALA A 81 0.86 0.63 -0.32
C ALA A 81 0.50 1.72 -1.33
N GLN A 82 1.42 2.02 -2.25
CA GLN A 82 1.25 3.08 -3.25
C GLN A 82 1.84 2.63 -4.59
N GLY A 83 1.01 2.60 -5.64
CA GLY A 83 1.49 2.28 -6.98
C GLY A 83 2.61 3.22 -7.42
N GLY A 84 3.68 2.64 -7.99
CA GLY A 84 4.86 3.35 -8.46
C GLY A 84 5.84 3.83 -7.39
N ILE A 85 5.57 3.60 -6.09
CA ILE A 85 6.48 4.04 -5.02
C ILE A 85 7.75 3.18 -4.98
N ALA A 86 8.91 3.82 -4.86
CA ALA A 86 10.21 3.20 -4.62
C ALA A 86 10.55 3.21 -3.11
N LEU A 87 11.67 2.60 -2.72
CA LEU A 87 12.18 2.73 -1.34
C LEU A 87 12.65 4.17 -1.06
N MET A 88 13.53 4.70 -1.92
CA MET A 88 14.22 5.97 -1.74
C MET A 88 13.49 7.14 -2.43
N ASP A 89 13.64 8.33 -1.87
CA ASP A 89 13.22 9.59 -2.50
C ASP A 89 14.02 9.83 -3.79
N GLY A 90 13.38 10.45 -4.78
CA GLY A 90 13.98 10.68 -6.11
C GLY A 90 13.92 9.48 -7.05
N GLU A 91 13.50 8.30 -6.58
CA GLU A 91 13.32 7.10 -7.39
C GLU A 91 11.83 6.73 -7.51
N GLY A 92 11.49 5.93 -8.52
CA GLY A 92 10.13 5.49 -8.77
C GLY A 92 9.28 6.40 -9.64
N TRP A 93 8.03 5.99 -9.83
CA TRP A 93 7.03 6.65 -10.70
C TRP A 93 6.07 7.49 -9.87
N TYR A 94 5.98 7.20 -8.57
CA TYR A 94 5.09 7.93 -7.70
C TYR A 94 5.59 9.36 -7.52
N HIS A 95 4.66 10.31 -7.65
CA HIS A 95 4.89 11.73 -7.37
C HIS A 95 5.89 12.44 -8.32
N GLU A 96 6.16 11.89 -9.50
CA GLU A 96 6.95 12.57 -10.53
C GLU A 96 6.47 13.99 -10.83
N PRO A 97 7.37 14.98 -11.00
CA PRO A 97 8.84 14.87 -11.00
C PRO A 97 9.51 15.06 -9.62
N GLU A 98 8.73 15.16 -8.55
CA GLU A 98 9.22 15.27 -7.17
C GLU A 98 9.01 13.94 -6.44
N GLN A 99 9.63 12.87 -6.94
CA GLN A 99 9.47 11.54 -6.37
C GLN A 99 9.76 11.53 -4.86
N ILE A 100 8.82 10.98 -4.10
CA ILE A 100 8.99 10.63 -2.70
C ILE A 100 8.83 9.12 -2.55
N GLY A 101 9.76 8.51 -1.83
CA GLY A 101 9.83 7.08 -1.60
C GLY A 101 9.16 6.67 -0.29
N MET A 102 9.18 5.36 -0.04
CA MET A 102 8.67 4.79 1.20
C MET A 102 9.41 5.34 2.43
N GLU A 103 10.69 5.74 2.31
CA GLU A 103 11.47 6.35 3.40
C GLU A 103 10.85 7.66 3.94
N THR A 104 10.14 8.40 3.09
CA THR A 104 9.39 9.60 3.48
C THR A 104 7.96 9.29 3.91
N VAL A 105 7.35 8.26 3.34
CA VAL A 105 5.91 7.96 3.47
C VAL A 105 5.56 7.07 4.68
N TRP A 106 6.46 6.18 5.11
CA TRP A 106 6.13 5.07 6.03
C TRP A 106 5.47 5.51 7.35
N ASN A 107 5.78 6.71 7.85
CA ASN A 107 5.24 7.23 9.11
C ASN A 107 4.14 8.27 8.92
N LYS A 108 3.43 8.26 7.79
CA LYS A 108 2.40 9.26 7.45
C LYS A 108 1.00 8.65 7.34
N VAL A 109 0.00 9.44 7.72
CA VAL A 109 -1.43 9.20 7.42
C VAL A 109 -1.81 9.79 6.07
N HIS A 110 -1.34 11.02 5.82
CA HIS A 110 -1.43 11.69 4.53
C HIS A 110 -0.02 12.00 4.09
N TYR A 111 0.33 11.56 2.89
CA TYR A 111 1.66 11.76 2.32
C TYR A 111 1.63 12.38 0.91
N ASN A 112 0.50 12.33 0.22
CA ASN A 112 0.35 12.97 -1.08
C ASN A 112 0.20 14.49 -0.92
N THR A 113 1.32 15.20 -1.10
CA THR A 113 1.38 16.66 -0.91
C THR A 113 0.55 17.46 -1.92
N ARG A 114 0.15 16.84 -3.04
CA ARG A 114 -0.71 17.46 -4.05
C ARG A 114 -2.18 17.51 -3.63
N LEU A 115 -2.58 16.68 -2.65
CA LEU A 115 -3.95 16.60 -2.13
C LEU A 115 -4.10 17.30 -0.78
N SER A 116 -3.12 17.13 0.12
CA SER A 116 -3.14 17.73 1.45
C SER A 116 -1.71 17.84 2.02
N GLY A 117 -1.55 18.59 3.11
CA GLY A 117 -0.29 18.59 3.84
C GLY A 117 0.01 17.22 4.46
N MET A 118 1.31 16.89 4.58
CA MET A 118 1.71 15.66 5.26
C MET A 118 1.27 15.67 6.72
N SER A 119 0.86 14.51 7.23
CA SER A 119 0.51 14.34 8.64
C SER A 119 1.03 13.01 9.17
N ASP A 120 1.60 13.03 10.37
CA ASP A 120 2.24 11.86 10.95
C ASP A 120 1.24 10.80 11.45
N TRP A 121 1.66 9.54 11.33
CA TRP A 121 1.01 8.39 11.95
C TRP A 121 1.52 8.16 13.37
N ASP A 122 0.59 7.97 14.30
CA ASP A 122 0.91 7.62 15.68
C ASP A 122 0.96 6.09 15.84
N PHE A 123 2.17 5.53 15.82
CA PHE A 123 2.41 4.09 15.93
C PHE A 123 1.86 3.47 17.21
N SER A 124 1.63 4.24 18.29
CA SER A 124 1.04 3.69 19.52
C SER A 124 -0.40 3.17 19.31
N LYS A 125 -1.07 3.60 18.23
CA LYS A 125 -2.42 3.18 17.88
C LYS A 125 -2.50 1.79 17.23
N TYR A 126 -1.38 1.29 16.67
CA TYR A 126 -1.35 0.00 16.00
C TYR A 126 0.04 -0.63 16.11
N ILE A 127 0.18 -1.62 16.99
CA ILE A 127 1.42 -2.37 17.18
C ILE A 127 1.30 -3.75 16.51
N PRO A 128 1.78 -3.94 15.27
CA PRO A 128 1.70 -5.20 14.58
C PRO A 128 2.60 -6.26 15.22
N GLN A 129 2.26 -7.54 15.04
CA GLN A 129 3.19 -8.62 15.36
C GLN A 129 4.04 -9.02 14.15
N VAL A 130 3.60 -8.66 12.95
CA VAL A 130 4.31 -8.92 11.69
C VAL A 130 4.28 -7.66 10.86
N VAL A 131 5.46 -7.25 10.39
CA VAL A 131 5.62 -6.20 9.39
C VAL A 131 6.12 -6.86 8.11
N ILE A 132 5.51 -6.54 6.98
CA ILE A 132 5.90 -7.01 5.65
C ILE A 132 6.37 -5.79 4.88
N VAL A 133 7.62 -5.82 4.43
CA VAL A 133 8.20 -4.79 3.56
C VAL A 133 8.39 -5.42 2.18
N ALA A 134 7.64 -4.91 1.20
CA ALA A 134 7.57 -5.41 -0.17
C ALA A 134 7.64 -4.24 -1.16
N VAL A 135 8.77 -3.53 -1.10
CA VAL A 135 9.18 -2.46 -2.04
C VAL A 135 10.43 -2.92 -2.79
N GLY A 136 10.82 -2.22 -3.86
CA GLY A 136 11.98 -2.56 -4.68
C GLY A 136 11.70 -2.64 -6.18
N GLN A 137 10.45 -2.90 -6.59
CA GLN A 137 10.12 -3.04 -8.01
C GLN A 137 10.32 -1.73 -8.79
N ASN A 138 9.98 -0.61 -8.17
CA ASN A 138 9.99 0.71 -8.80
C ASN A 138 11.32 1.47 -8.58
N ASP A 139 12.31 0.86 -7.94
CA ASP A 139 13.61 1.48 -7.72
C ASP A 139 14.47 1.45 -9.00
N CYS A 140 13.98 0.80 -10.06
CA CYS A 140 14.59 0.74 -11.38
C CYS A 140 14.36 2.00 -12.25
N HIS A 141 13.82 3.08 -11.69
CA HIS A 141 13.66 4.36 -12.39
C HIS A 141 14.05 5.53 -11.50
N PRO A 142 14.72 6.54 -12.07
CA PRO A 142 14.97 6.73 -13.51
C PRO A 142 16.03 5.81 -14.15
N GLU A 143 16.79 5.07 -13.34
CA GLU A 143 17.86 4.19 -13.81
C GLU A 143 17.73 2.78 -13.22
N ASP A 144 17.76 1.75 -14.06
CA ASP A 144 17.67 0.34 -13.64
C ASP A 144 19.05 -0.22 -13.25
N TYR A 145 19.62 0.32 -12.17
CA TYR A 145 20.92 -0.08 -11.66
C TYR A 145 20.94 -1.48 -11.03
N MET A 146 19.76 -2.06 -10.75
CA MET A 146 19.61 -3.39 -10.16
C MET A 146 19.82 -4.51 -11.19
N LYS A 147 19.56 -4.23 -12.47
CA LYS A 147 19.75 -5.17 -13.58
C LYS A 147 21.19 -5.31 -14.04
N GLU A 148 22.03 -4.30 -13.79
CA GLU A 148 23.40 -4.23 -14.31
C GLU A 148 24.33 -5.26 -13.64
N GLU A 149 24.56 -5.13 -12.33
CA GLU A 149 25.35 -6.10 -11.56
C GLU A 149 24.88 -6.12 -10.10
N TYR A 150 24.85 -7.31 -9.47
CA TYR A 150 24.48 -7.46 -8.05
C TYR A 150 25.32 -6.58 -7.11
N CYS A 151 26.57 -6.30 -7.49
CA CYS A 151 27.51 -5.48 -6.74
C CYS A 151 27.54 -4.02 -7.17
N HIS A 152 26.63 -3.57 -8.03
CA HIS A 152 26.58 -2.18 -8.48
C HIS A 152 26.54 -1.25 -7.26
N PRO A 153 27.35 -0.18 -7.20
CA PRO A 153 27.42 0.68 -6.01
C PRO A 153 26.07 1.24 -5.58
N GLN A 154 25.18 1.55 -6.52
CA GLN A 154 23.83 2.03 -6.22
C GLN A 154 22.93 0.91 -5.67
N ALA A 155 23.04 -0.32 -6.20
CA ALA A 155 22.35 -1.49 -5.64
C ALA A 155 22.80 -1.77 -4.20
N ARG A 156 24.10 -1.65 -3.91
CA ARG A 156 24.61 -1.80 -2.53
C ARG A 156 24.05 -0.77 -1.57
N LYS A 157 23.99 0.51 -1.99
CA LYS A 157 23.38 1.57 -1.18
C LYS A 157 21.92 1.29 -0.87
N TRP A 158 21.17 0.81 -1.86
CA TRP A 158 19.78 0.41 -1.66
C TRP A 158 19.64 -0.69 -0.61
N TRP A 159 20.47 -1.74 -0.69
CA TRP A 159 20.50 -2.82 0.30
C TRP A 159 20.88 -2.32 1.70
N GLU A 160 21.92 -1.50 1.78
CA GLU A 160 22.37 -0.91 3.05
C GLU A 160 21.30 -0.02 3.67
N HIS A 161 20.50 0.68 2.87
CA HIS A 161 19.41 1.53 3.34
C HIS A 161 18.21 0.72 3.86
N LEU A 162 17.90 -0.42 3.24
CA LEU A 162 16.82 -1.30 3.71
C LEU A 162 17.15 -1.99 5.06
N ASP A 163 18.43 -2.28 5.30
CA ASP A 163 18.91 -3.01 6.49
C ASP A 163 19.10 -2.11 7.74
N THR A 164 18.94 -0.79 7.62
CA THR A 164 19.11 0.19 8.74
C THR A 164 17.81 0.58 9.40
#